data_AF-A0A319EXS2-F1
#
_entry.id   AF-A0A319EXS2-F1
#
_cell.length_a   1.000
_cell.length_b   1.000
_cell.length_c   1.000
_cell.angle_alpha   90.00
_cell.angle_beta   90.00
_cell.angle_gamma   90.00
#
_symmetry.space_group_name_H-M   'P 1'
#
loop_
_entity.id
_entity.type
_entity.pdbx_description
1 polymer ?
#
loop_
_entity_poly.entity_id
_entity_poly.type
_entity_poly.pdbx_seq_one_letter_code
_entity_poly.pdbx_strand_id
1 'polypeptide(L)'
;MPHGNLTNCWQKLFNSAIIAAEPSICMAPSYTLHVDFGIMCQISAIQYVVNIGSGLVLMGYSSALIPMKELDDETLLWHVELCPHNKQFDPFELQTIRSSWLRTLNLNYLRIKRAVVGSIPPPIPQSCSKEEACPM
;
A
#
# COMPACT_ATOMS: atom_id res chain seq x y z
N MET A 1 19.85 -1.87 14.27
CA MET A 1 18.39 -1.84 14.54
C MET A 1 17.71 -2.44 13.33
N PRO A 2 17.00 -3.58 13.43
CA PRO A 2 16.55 -4.30 12.24
C PRO A 2 15.41 -3.54 11.56
N HIS A 3 15.57 -3.29 10.27
CA HIS A 3 14.54 -2.73 9.40
C HIS A 3 13.37 -3.72 9.32
N GLY A 4 12.23 -3.35 9.88
CA GLY A 4 11.01 -4.14 9.76
C GLY A 4 10.58 -4.22 8.29
N ASN A 5 10.51 -5.44 7.76
CA ASN A 5 9.89 -5.76 6.47
C ASN A 5 8.43 -5.28 6.47
N LEU A 6 8.17 -4.13 5.86
CA LEU A 6 6.85 -3.48 5.72
C LEU A 6 6.01 -4.11 4.58
N THR A 7 6.13 -5.41 4.33
CA THR A 7 5.63 -6.06 3.10
C THR A 7 4.32 -6.84 3.26
N ASN A 8 3.70 -6.88 4.45
CA ASN A 8 2.53 -7.74 4.73
C ASN A 8 1.31 -7.01 5.33
N CYS A 9 1.21 -5.68 5.24
CA CYS A 9 0.15 -4.94 5.92
C CYS A 9 -1.27 -5.29 5.42
N TRP A 10 -1.44 -5.61 4.14
CA TRP A 10 -2.75 -5.97 3.56
C TRP A 10 -3.28 -7.33 3.97
N GLN A 11 -2.42 -8.29 4.33
CA GLN A 11 -2.86 -9.62 4.76
C GLN A 11 -3.78 -9.55 5.98
N LYS A 12 -3.55 -8.57 6.86
CA LYS A 12 -4.35 -8.36 8.07
C LYS A 12 -5.79 -7.86 7.79
N LEU A 13 -6.11 -7.40 6.58
CA LEU A 13 -7.50 -7.08 6.21
C LEU A 13 -8.35 -8.34 5.98
N PHE A 14 -7.70 -9.48 5.75
CA PHE A 14 -8.39 -10.73 5.45
C PHE A 14 -8.04 -11.78 6.50
N ASN A 15 -9.05 -12.34 7.18
CA ASN A 15 -8.81 -13.46 8.11
C ASN A 15 -8.31 -14.71 7.37
N SER A 16 -8.69 -14.85 6.10
CA SER A 16 -8.10 -15.76 5.12
C SER A 16 -8.23 -15.14 3.72
N ALA A 17 -7.21 -15.31 2.88
CA ALA A 17 -7.26 -14.92 1.48
C ALA A 17 -6.61 -16.02 0.64
N ILE A 18 -7.27 -16.43 -0.43
CA ILE A 18 -6.70 -17.33 -1.43
C ILE A 18 -6.30 -16.46 -2.61
N ILE A 19 -4.98 -16.30 -2.81
CA ILE A 19 -4.47 -15.81 -4.08
C ILE A 19 -4.47 -17.01 -5.01
N ALA A 20 -5.50 -17.12 -5.85
CA ALA A 20 -5.50 -18.07 -6.93
C ALA A 20 -4.47 -17.60 -7.97
N ALA A 21 -3.27 -18.18 -7.93
CA ALA A 21 -2.29 -17.99 -9.00
C ALA A 21 -2.67 -18.92 -10.15
N GLU A 22 -2.87 -18.35 -11.34
CA GLU A 22 -2.96 -19.18 -12.54
C GLU A 22 -1.63 -19.93 -12.72
N PRO A 23 -1.62 -21.27 -12.90
CA PRO A 23 -0.39 -22.07 -12.91
C PRO A 23 0.63 -21.66 -13.99
N SER A 24 0.17 -20.94 -15.02
CA SER A 24 0.95 -20.43 -16.15
C SER A 24 1.66 -19.09 -15.85
N ILE A 25 1.34 -18.42 -14.73
CA ILE A 25 1.88 -17.09 -14.41
C ILE A 25 3.06 -17.23 -13.46
N CYS A 26 4.25 -16.90 -13.94
CA CYS A 26 5.43 -16.78 -13.09
C CYS A 26 5.27 -15.58 -12.16
N MET A 27 5.30 -15.82 -10.85
CA MET A 27 5.05 -14.78 -9.87
C MET A 27 6.16 -13.74 -9.84
N ALA A 28 5.92 -12.58 -10.48
CA ALA A 28 6.84 -11.45 -10.42
C ALA A 28 6.99 -10.99 -8.95
N PRO A 29 8.20 -10.55 -8.52
CA PRO A 29 8.47 -10.22 -7.12
C PRO A 29 7.62 -9.06 -6.56
N SER A 30 6.89 -8.31 -7.41
CA SER A 30 5.98 -7.25 -7.02
C SER A 30 4.59 -7.48 -7.61
N TYR A 31 3.67 -7.99 -6.79
CA TYR A 31 2.25 -7.98 -7.10
C TYR A 31 1.61 -6.70 -6.60
N THR A 32 0.92 -6.02 -7.50
CA THR A 32 0.11 -4.86 -7.18
C THR A 32 -1.34 -5.16 -7.50
N LEU A 33 -2.22 -4.75 -6.60
CA LEU A 33 -3.66 -4.87 -6.76
C LEU A 33 -4.17 -3.55 -7.35
N HIS A 34 -4.68 -3.62 -8.57
CA HIS A 34 -5.37 -2.49 -9.19
C HIS A 34 -6.84 -2.52 -8.77
N VAL A 35 -7.30 -1.44 -8.16
CA VAL A 35 -8.68 -1.28 -7.70
C VAL A 35 -9.16 0.15 -7.95
N ASP A 36 -10.47 0.32 -8.11
CA ASP A 36 -11.08 1.64 -8.08
C ASP A 36 -10.97 2.27 -6.69
N PHE A 37 -10.88 3.60 -6.62
CA PHE A 37 -10.79 4.34 -5.36
C PHE A 37 -11.90 3.96 -4.36
N GLY A 38 -13.14 3.84 -4.86
CA GLY A 38 -14.29 3.47 -4.03
C GLY A 38 -14.18 2.05 -3.46
N ILE A 39 -13.76 1.09 -4.28
CA ILE A 39 -13.54 -0.30 -3.86
C ILE A 39 -12.42 -0.35 -2.83
N MET A 40 -11.30 0.34 -3.09
CA MET A 40 -10.18 0.45 -2.15
C MET A 40 -10.64 0.97 -0.78
N CYS A 41 -11.46 2.01 -0.74
CA CYS A 41 -12.00 2.55 0.52
C CYS A 41 -12.92 1.54 1.23
N GLN A 42 -13.77 0.82 0.48
CA GLN A 42 -14.69 -0.17 1.05
C GLN A 42 -13.95 -1.37 1.64
N ILE A 43 -13.00 -1.97 0.92
CA ILE A 43 -12.26 -3.15 1.40
C ILE A 43 -11.38 -2.83 2.61
N SER A 44 -10.95 -1.57 2.73
CA SER A 44 -10.14 -1.10 3.86
C SER A 44 -10.97 -0.44 4.97
N ALA A 45 -12.31 -0.49 4.90
CA ALA A 45 -13.21 0.06 5.91
C ALA A 45 -12.98 1.55 6.25
N ILE A 46 -12.61 2.35 5.25
CA ILE A 46 -12.44 3.80 5.38
C ILE A 46 -13.78 4.49 5.53
N GLN A 47 -13.83 5.47 6.44
CA GLN A 47 -15.07 6.15 6.83
C GLN A 47 -14.97 7.67 6.68
N TYR A 48 -13.78 8.25 6.89
CA TYR A 48 -13.59 9.70 6.86
C TYR A 48 -12.19 10.08 6.39
N VAL A 49 -11.97 11.38 6.19
CA VAL A 49 -10.70 11.95 5.73
C VAL A 49 -10.12 12.83 6.83
N VAL A 50 -8.82 12.70 7.07
CA VAL A 50 -8.08 13.51 8.04
C VAL A 50 -7.02 14.31 7.31
N ASN A 51 -6.91 15.59 7.67
CA ASN A 51 -5.80 16.42 7.23
C ASN A 51 -4.61 16.27 8.19
N ILE A 52 -3.47 15.87 7.67
CA ILE A 52 -2.21 15.76 8.41
C ILE A 52 -1.17 16.67 7.73
N GLY A 53 -0.98 17.85 8.32
CA GLY A 53 -0.11 18.88 7.75
C GLY A 53 -0.69 19.45 6.46
N SER A 54 -0.08 19.06 5.32
CA SER A 54 -0.46 19.50 3.98
C SER A 54 -0.97 18.35 3.10
N GLY A 55 -1.37 17.23 3.69
CA GLY A 55 -1.81 16.05 2.97
C GLY A 55 -3.03 15.39 3.61
N LEU A 56 -3.81 14.70 2.79
CA LEU A 56 -4.96 13.92 3.22
C LEU A 56 -4.57 12.46 3.48
N VAL A 57 -5.03 11.95 4.62
CA VAL A 57 -5.05 10.52 4.94
C VAL A 57 -6.51 10.08 5.04
N LEU A 58 -6.83 8.94 4.45
CA LEU A 58 -8.18 8.37 4.58
C LEU A 58 -8.18 7.41 5.76
N MET A 59 -9.11 7.57 6.68
CA MET A 59 -9.13 6.87 7.95
C MET A 59 -10.42 6.05 8.11
N GLY A 60 -10.25 4.82 8.59
CA GLY A 60 -11.30 3.99 9.14
C GLY A 60 -11.20 3.93 10.65
N TYR A 61 -11.90 2.98 11.26
CA TYR A 61 -11.80 2.73 12.70
C TYR A 61 -10.43 2.17 13.10
N SER A 62 -9.93 1.20 12.34
CA SER A 62 -8.68 0.47 12.60
C SER A 62 -7.73 0.44 11.41
N SER A 63 -7.97 1.28 10.40
CA SER A 63 -7.26 1.30 9.12
C SER A 63 -6.98 2.73 8.67
N ALA A 64 -5.91 2.90 7.90
CA ALA A 64 -5.56 4.15 7.26
C ALA A 64 -5.06 3.88 5.84
N LEU A 65 -5.55 4.63 4.85
CA LEU A 65 -4.99 4.68 3.50
C LEU A 65 -4.16 5.95 3.35
N ILE A 66 -2.88 5.78 3.02
CA ILE A 66 -1.93 6.87 2.79
C ILE A 66 -1.56 6.88 1.31
N PRO A 67 -1.78 7.99 0.59
CA PRO A 67 -1.29 8.13 -0.78
C PRO A 67 0.23 8.29 -0.76
N MET A 68 0.95 7.42 -1.47
CA MET A 68 2.41 7.37 -1.41
C MET A 68 3.06 8.20 -2.50
N LYS A 69 2.65 7.98 -3.75
CA LYS A 69 3.17 8.69 -4.92
C LYS A 69 2.29 8.45 -6.14
N GLU A 70 2.47 9.29 -7.14
CA GLU A 70 2.03 9.02 -8.50
C GLU A 70 2.95 7.99 -9.14
N LEU A 71 2.35 7.02 -9.82
CA LEU A 71 3.08 6.11 -10.71
C LEU A 71 3.08 6.66 -12.14
N ASP A 72 1.99 7.33 -12.51
CA ASP A 72 1.75 8.01 -13.77
C ASP A 72 0.63 9.05 -13.60
N ASP A 73 0.23 9.69 -14.71
CA ASP A 73 -0.80 10.74 -14.75
C ASP A 73 -2.21 10.26 -14.36
N GLU A 74 -2.45 8.95 -14.23
CA GLU A 74 -3.76 8.40 -13.89
C GLU A 74 -3.75 7.53 -12.63
N THR A 75 -2.57 7.16 -12.14
CA THR A 75 -2.42 6.08 -11.15
C THR A 75 -1.69 6.54 -9.90
N LEU A 76 -2.28 6.24 -8.75
CA LEU A 76 -1.72 6.50 -7.44
C LEU A 76 -1.36 5.20 -6.72
N LEU A 77 -0.16 5.15 -6.14
CA LEU A 77 0.23 4.10 -5.20
C LEU A 77 -0.30 4.45 -3.80
N TRP A 78 -0.95 3.49 -3.17
CA TRP A 78 -1.51 3.60 -1.82
C TRP A 78 -0.89 2.60 -0.86
N HIS A 79 -0.59 3.07 0.35
CA HIS A 79 -0.18 2.23 1.46
C HIS A 79 -1.31 2.11 2.49
N VAL A 80 -1.36 0.97 3.17
CA VAL A 80 -2.34 0.71 4.23
C VAL A 80 -1.66 0.41 5.52
N GLU A 81 -2.04 1.16 6.54
CA GLU A 81 -1.69 0.86 7.90
C GLU A 81 -2.91 0.33 8.65
N LEU A 82 -2.66 -0.58 9.57
CA LEU A 82 -3.69 -1.20 10.40
C LEU A 82 -3.27 -1.10 11.86
N CYS A 83 -4.21 -0.68 12.69
CA CYS A 83 -4.01 -0.63 14.13
C CYS A 83 -4.09 -2.06 14.68
N PRO A 84 -3.17 -2.49 15.56
CA PRO A 84 -3.33 -3.72 16.32
C PRO A 84 -4.66 -3.72 17.09
N HIS A 85 -5.26 -4.89 17.28
CA HIS A 85 -6.63 -5.04 17.79
C HIS A 85 -6.91 -4.22 19.07
N ASN A 86 -8.14 -3.67 19.13
CA ASN A 86 -8.79 -2.99 20.27
C ASN A 86 -8.40 -1.53 20.55
N LYS A 87 -7.83 -0.81 19.59
CA LYS A 87 -7.65 0.65 19.69
C LYS A 87 -8.12 1.36 18.42
N GLN A 88 -8.65 2.56 18.61
CA GLN A 88 -8.86 3.49 17.51
C GLN A 88 -7.50 3.99 17.03
N PHE A 89 -7.35 4.11 15.71
CA PHE A 89 -6.11 4.61 15.11
C PHE A 89 -5.92 6.10 15.46
N ASP A 90 -4.84 6.44 16.17
CA ASP A 90 -4.40 7.84 16.31
C ASP A 90 -3.71 8.27 15.00
N PRO A 91 -4.22 9.28 14.27
CA PRO A 91 -3.59 9.77 13.05
C PRO A 91 -2.12 10.17 13.22
N PHE A 92 -1.68 10.57 14.41
CA PHE A 92 -0.30 10.97 14.68
C PHE A 92 0.65 9.78 14.94
N GLU A 93 0.10 8.57 15.15
CA GLU A 93 0.86 7.34 15.34
C GLU A 93 1.17 6.60 14.03
N LEU A 94 0.61 7.05 12.91
CA LEU A 94 0.88 6.50 11.58
C LEU A 94 2.39 6.51 11.30
N GLN A 95 2.95 5.37 10.93
CA GLN A 95 4.41 5.25 10.71
C GLN A 95 4.80 5.82 9.35
N THR A 96 3.96 5.63 8.35
CA THR A 96 4.20 6.00 6.95
C THR A 96 4.22 7.51 6.78
N ILE A 97 3.42 8.26 7.55
CA ILE A 97 3.44 9.73 7.48
C ILE A 97 4.75 10.35 8.00
N ARG A 98 5.57 9.57 8.72
CA ARG A 98 6.93 9.93 9.15
C ARG A 98 7.97 9.78 8.04
N SER A 99 7.59 9.13 6.93
CA SER A 99 8.40 8.97 5.73
C SER A 99 7.92 9.90 4.60
N SER A 100 8.47 9.75 3.39
CA SER A 100 8.00 10.50 2.22
C SER A 100 6.70 9.89 1.69
N TRP A 101 5.68 10.72 1.53
CA TRP A 101 4.36 10.35 1.00
C TRP A 101 3.75 11.51 0.21
N LEU A 102 2.74 11.23 -0.61
CA LEU A 102 2.12 12.20 -1.48
C LEU A 102 1.19 13.12 -0.68
N ARG A 103 1.63 14.36 -0.48
CA ARG A 103 0.85 15.36 0.25
C ARG A 103 0.03 16.20 -0.71
N THR A 104 -1.28 15.97 -0.70
CA THR A 104 -2.25 16.80 -1.41
C THR A 104 -3.46 17.01 -0.52
N LEU A 105 -4.05 18.21 -0.60
CA LEU A 105 -5.31 18.55 0.06
C LEU A 105 -6.54 18.35 -0.85
N ASN A 106 -6.32 17.90 -2.09
CA ASN A 106 -7.39 17.74 -3.07
C ASN A 106 -7.94 16.30 -3.04
N LEU A 107 -9.07 16.10 -2.37
CA LEU A 107 -9.72 14.78 -2.31
C LEU A 107 -10.23 14.33 -3.68
N ASN A 108 -10.74 15.25 -4.51
CA ASN A 108 -11.23 14.91 -5.84
C ASN A 108 -10.10 14.39 -6.73
N TYR A 109 -8.91 14.99 -6.61
CA TYR A 109 -7.70 14.51 -7.27
C TYR A 109 -7.39 13.06 -6.91
N LEU A 110 -7.47 12.70 -5.62
CA LEU A 110 -7.25 11.33 -5.16
C LEU A 110 -8.32 10.36 -5.69
N ARG A 111 -9.57 10.82 -5.77
CA ARG A 111 -10.73 9.99 -6.15
C ARG A 111 -10.78 9.61 -7.62
N ILE A 112 -10.33 10.50 -8.52
CA ILE A 112 -10.39 10.27 -9.97
C ILE A 112 -9.26 9.38 -10.50
N LYS A 113 -8.24 9.10 -9.67
CA LYS A 113 -7.09 8.29 -10.05
C LYS A 113 -7.37 6.81 -9.79
N ARG A 114 -6.80 5.95 -10.64
CA ARG A 114 -6.75 4.51 -10.41
C ARG A 114 -5.90 4.23 -9.18
N ALA A 115 -6.41 3.39 -8.28
CA ALA A 115 -5.68 3.04 -7.07
C ALA A 115 -4.87 1.77 -7.31
N VAL A 116 -3.56 1.90 -7.19
CA VAL A 116 -2.65 0.78 -7.07
C VAL A 116 -2.34 0.57 -5.61
N VAL A 117 -2.63 -0.63 -5.16
CA VAL A 117 -2.39 -1.10 -3.83
C VAL A 117 -1.22 -2.07 -3.88
N GLY A 118 -0.16 -1.83 -3.12
CA GLY A 118 0.98 -2.75 -3.15
C GLY A 118 2.03 -2.49 -2.09
N SER A 119 2.83 -3.53 -1.85
CA SER A 119 4.03 -3.45 -1.05
C SER A 119 5.08 -2.64 -1.81
N ILE A 120 5.57 -1.56 -1.22
CA ILE A 120 6.80 -0.92 -1.69
C ILE A 120 7.91 -1.96 -1.49
N PRO A 121 8.54 -2.51 -2.54
CA PRO A 121 9.71 -3.33 -2.32
C PRO A 121 10.82 -2.43 -1.75
N PRO A 122 11.62 -2.91 -0.78
CA PRO A 122 12.87 -2.23 -0.48
C PRO A 122 13.72 -2.13 -1.76
N PRO A 123 14.57 -1.09 -1.90
CA PRO A 123 15.46 -0.98 -3.04
C PRO A 123 16.25 -2.29 -3.21
N ILE A 124 16.17 -2.87 -4.41
CA ILE A 124 16.89 -4.10 -4.75
C ILE A 124 18.39 -3.78 -4.60
N PRO A 125 19.14 -4.51 -3.75
CA PRO A 125 20.60 -4.41 -3.76
C PRO A 125 21.08 -4.74 -5.18
N GLN A 126 21.93 -3.89 -5.75
CA GLN A 126 22.58 -4.13 -7.04
C GLN A 126 23.50 -5.36 -6.94
N SER A 127 22.94 -6.57 -7.00
CA SER A 127 23.73 -7.80 -7.07
C SER A 127 23.01 -8.97 -7.76
N CYS A 128 21.95 -8.72 -8.54
CA CYS A 128 21.46 -9.71 -9.51
C CYS A 128 22.01 -9.37 -10.90
N SER A 129 23.33 -9.45 -11.01
CA SER A 129 24.02 -9.64 -12.28
C SER A 129 25.10 -10.66 -12.03
N LYS A 130 24.78 -11.94 -12.30
CA LYS A 130 25.68 -12.98 -12.76
C LYS A 130 24.89 -14.26 -13.01
N GLU A 131 24.57 -14.45 -14.28
CA GLU A 131 24.70 -15.71 -15.02
C GLU A 131 25.49 -16.78 -14.25
N GLU A 132 24.85 -17.91 -13.97
CA GLU A 132 25.53 -19.21 -13.94
C GLU A 132 24.68 -20.22 -14.69
N ALA A 133 25.29 -20.76 -15.74
CA ALA A 133 24.74 -21.73 -16.68
C ALA A 133 24.42 -23.07 -16.00
N CYS A 134 23.32 -23.71 -16.40
CA CYS A 134 23.07 -25.12 -16.10
C CYS A 134 24.07 -26.02 -16.87
N PRO A 135 24.79 -26.94 -16.21
CA PRO A 135 25.27 -28.13 -16.90
C PRO A 135 24.16 -29.19 -16.94
N MET A 136 24.15 -29.96 -18.04
CA MET A 136 23.23 -31.09 -18.32
C MET A 136 23.36 -32.22 -17.30
#